data_AF-A0AAV0FEW1-F1
#
_entry.id   AF-A0AAV0FEW1-F1
#
_cell.length_a   1.000
_cell.length_b   1.000
_cell.length_c   1.000
_cell.angle_alpha   90.00
_cell.angle_beta   90.00
_cell.angle_gamma   90.00
#
_symmetry.space_group_name_H-M   'P 1'
#
loop_
_entity.id
_entity.type
_entity.pdbx_description
1 polymer ?
#
loop_
_entity_poly.entity_id
_entity_poly.type
_entity_poly.pdbx_seq_one_letter_code
_entity_poly.pdbx_strand_id
1 'polypeptide(L)'
;MDQHAVLGPHHVRGEDPLGRRWLFAHVTRTSSAAGLGYYRDALDRLCDDQMTWMPYTDEILGLLPPVAREHTQIWRARVPLICFDVVEHYFPDRVLRQFGLQQVTPGPCDTSVDLHKIDRRGKHTEDWGMRHIQYITMWDDRAAYIVDGIPSLVPTASVDYMTWYYTITRVFISPSFRLPTDHYQPSSVALHMTTRALRSIHDRATAILDEAVDVQGYHD
;
A
#
# COMPACT_ATOMS: atom_id res chain seq x y z
N MET A 1 -20.02 25.54 0.40
CA MET A 1 -20.28 24.37 -0.44
C MET A 1 -19.66 24.69 -1.79
N ASP A 2 -18.47 24.19 -2.05
CA ASP A 2 -17.78 24.40 -3.33
C ASP A 2 -17.21 23.04 -3.76
N GLN A 3 -17.70 22.54 -4.89
CA GLN A 3 -17.67 21.13 -5.31
C GLN A 3 -16.49 20.81 -6.25
N HIS A 4 -15.38 21.55 -6.16
CA HIS A 4 -14.24 21.37 -7.07
C HIS A 4 -12.91 21.30 -6.33
N ALA A 5 -12.58 20.17 -5.70
CA ALA A 5 -11.19 19.94 -5.25
C ALA A 5 -10.82 18.46 -5.00
N VAL A 6 -11.39 17.49 -5.72
CA VAL A 6 -10.74 16.16 -5.81
C VAL A 6 -9.57 16.21 -6.80
N LEU A 7 -9.53 17.25 -7.63
CA LEU A 7 -8.47 17.54 -8.58
C LEU A 7 -7.62 18.67 -8.00
N GLY A 8 -6.32 18.45 -8.03
CA GLY A 8 -5.36 19.46 -7.65
C GLY A 8 -5.46 20.68 -8.53
N PRO A 9 -5.17 21.86 -8.00
CA PRO A 9 -5.28 23.12 -8.74
C PRO A 9 -4.37 23.20 -9.98
N HIS A 10 -3.53 22.19 -10.23
CA HIS A 10 -2.54 22.15 -11.30
C HIS A 10 -2.73 21.02 -12.33
N HIS A 11 -3.82 20.24 -12.26
CA HIS A 11 -4.07 19.15 -13.21
C HIS A 11 -4.86 19.63 -14.43
N VAL A 12 -4.25 19.55 -15.63
CA VAL A 12 -4.95 19.84 -16.89
C VAL A 12 -5.51 18.53 -17.47
N ARG A 13 -6.84 18.43 -17.47
CA ARG A 13 -7.56 17.22 -17.93
C ARG A 13 -7.28 16.97 -19.41
N GLY A 14 -6.72 15.80 -19.73
CA GLY A 14 -6.44 15.35 -21.11
C GLY A 14 -5.00 15.58 -21.58
N GLU A 15 -4.22 16.40 -20.87
CA GLU A 15 -2.80 16.61 -21.14
C GLU A 15 -1.90 15.89 -20.12
N ASP A 16 -2.32 15.86 -18.86
CA ASP A 16 -1.54 15.27 -17.79
C ASP A 16 -1.87 13.79 -17.54
N PRO A 17 -0.87 12.91 -17.34
CA PRO A 17 -1.12 11.54 -16.90
C PRO A 17 -1.77 11.56 -15.51
N LEU A 18 -2.75 10.68 -15.30
CA LEU A 18 -3.56 10.61 -14.07
C LEU A 18 -2.71 10.48 -12.79
N GLY A 19 -1.48 9.97 -12.88
CA GLY A 19 -0.52 9.91 -11.77
C GLY A 19 -0.08 11.28 -11.23
N ARG A 20 -0.24 12.38 -12.00
CA ARG A 20 0.03 13.75 -11.55
C ARG A 20 -1.00 14.27 -10.52
N ARG A 21 -2.08 13.50 -10.28
CA ARG A 21 -3.17 13.82 -9.34
C ARG A 21 -2.87 13.46 -7.88
N TRP A 22 -1.72 12.85 -7.59
CA TRP A 22 -1.27 12.58 -6.23
C TRP A 22 -0.71 13.87 -5.62
N LEU A 23 -1.60 14.72 -5.10
CA LEU A 23 -1.27 16.10 -4.69
C LEU A 23 -0.54 16.26 -3.38
N PHE A 24 -0.57 15.25 -2.52
CA PHE A 24 -0.06 15.41 -1.16
C PHE A 24 1.40 15.01 -0.99
N ALA A 25 1.99 14.37 -1.99
CA ALA A 25 3.42 14.30 -2.13
C ALA A 25 3.79 15.27 -3.25
N HIS A 26 4.43 16.41 -2.94
CA HIS A 26 5.10 17.27 -3.91
C HIS A 26 6.24 16.48 -4.60
N VAL A 27 5.92 15.46 -5.37
CA VAL A 27 6.88 14.69 -6.16
C VAL A 27 7.07 15.45 -7.46
N THR A 28 7.75 16.58 -7.37
CA THR A 28 8.15 17.33 -8.57
C THR A 28 9.28 16.57 -9.24
N ARG A 29 9.07 16.19 -10.50
CA ARG A 29 10.05 15.52 -11.38
C ARG A 29 11.21 16.45 -11.82
N THR A 30 11.51 17.50 -11.05
CA THR A 30 12.48 18.55 -11.44
C THR A 30 13.92 18.28 -11.00
N SER A 31 14.22 17.11 -10.43
CA SER A 31 15.60 16.67 -10.34
C SER A 31 15.71 15.16 -10.51
N SER A 32 16.42 14.75 -11.55
CA SER A 32 17.01 13.40 -11.68
C SER A 32 17.97 13.06 -10.52
N ALA A 33 18.22 14.02 -9.60
CA ALA A 33 19.01 13.88 -8.40
C ALA A 33 18.21 13.50 -7.13
N ALA A 34 16.87 13.55 -7.15
CA ALA A 34 16.04 13.13 -6.01
C ALA A 34 15.84 11.60 -6.03
N GLY A 35 16.90 10.85 -5.74
CA GLY A 35 16.89 9.39 -5.72
C GLY A 35 15.95 8.79 -4.66
N LEU A 36 16.06 7.48 -4.42
CA LEU A 36 15.21 6.70 -3.50
C LEU A 36 15.07 7.32 -2.09
N GLY A 37 16.10 8.02 -1.60
CA GLY A 37 16.06 8.69 -0.29
C GLY A 37 15.03 9.81 -0.19
N TYR A 38 14.83 10.59 -1.25
CA TYR A 38 13.85 11.67 -1.29
C TYR A 38 12.42 11.13 -1.19
N TYR A 39 12.11 10.08 -1.95
CA TYR A 39 10.78 9.46 -1.93
C TYR A 39 10.45 8.84 -0.57
N ARG A 40 11.42 8.17 0.06
CA ARG A 40 11.24 7.61 1.41
C ARG A 40 10.96 8.69 2.44
N ASP A 41 11.74 9.77 2.41
CA ASP A 41 11.59 10.91 3.32
C ASP A 41 10.28 11.70 3.06
N ALA A 42 9.80 11.75 1.83
CA ALA A 42 8.48 12.30 1.51
C ALA A 42 7.34 11.42 2.06
N LEU A 43 7.43 10.10 1.91
CA LEU A 43 6.45 9.16 2.45
C LEU A 43 6.44 9.14 3.99
N ASP A 44 7.62 9.20 4.61
CA ASP A 44 7.80 9.24 6.07
C ASP A 44 7.22 10.51 6.72
N ARG A 45 7.02 11.56 5.92
CA ARG A 45 6.41 12.84 6.35
C ARG A 45 4.91 12.93 6.09
N LEU A 46 4.30 11.95 5.44
CA LEU A 46 2.85 11.98 5.20
C LEU A 46 2.12 11.88 6.54
N CYS A 47 1.29 12.87 6.82
CA CYS A 47 0.33 12.83 7.91
C CYS A 47 -0.99 12.19 7.48
N ASP A 48 -1.79 11.72 8.44
CA ASP A 48 -3.07 11.03 8.18
C ASP A 48 -4.07 11.88 7.36
N ASP A 49 -4.03 13.20 7.51
CA ASP A 49 -4.86 14.15 6.76
C ASP A 49 -4.43 14.30 5.30
N GLN A 50 -3.18 13.94 4.98
CA GLN A 50 -2.60 14.00 3.64
C GLN A 50 -2.85 12.71 2.83
N MET A 51 -3.31 11.63 3.48
CA MET A 51 -3.63 10.35 2.83
C MET A 51 -5.09 9.98 3.03
N THR A 52 -5.95 10.48 2.13
CA THR A 52 -7.37 10.08 2.13
C THR A 52 -7.57 8.81 1.32
N TRP A 53 -7.95 7.71 1.99
CA TRP A 53 -8.42 6.49 1.33
C TRP A 53 -9.86 6.67 0.81
N MET A 54 -10.01 7.41 -0.30
CA MET A 54 -11.30 7.63 -0.93
C MET A 54 -11.79 6.38 -1.68
N PRO A 55 -13.07 5.97 -1.51
CA PRO A 55 -13.70 5.00 -2.38
C PRO A 55 -13.68 5.45 -3.83
N TYR A 56 -13.69 4.48 -4.74
CA TYR A 56 -13.98 4.71 -6.13
C TYR A 56 -15.44 5.13 -6.29
N THR A 57 -15.67 6.45 -6.24
CA THR A 57 -16.99 7.03 -6.47
C THR A 57 -17.38 6.94 -7.94
N ASP A 58 -18.69 7.00 -8.24
CA ASP A 58 -19.17 7.03 -9.62
C ASP A 58 -18.53 8.15 -10.46
N GLU A 59 -18.19 9.28 -9.82
CA GLU A 59 -17.44 10.36 -10.47
C GLU A 59 -16.05 9.92 -10.92
N ILE A 60 -15.28 9.27 -10.03
CA ILE A 60 -13.94 8.76 -10.35
C ILE A 60 -14.03 7.66 -11.40
N LEU A 61 -14.98 6.74 -11.23
CA LEU A 61 -15.21 5.65 -12.18
C LEU A 61 -15.63 6.16 -13.55
N GLY A 62 -16.43 7.23 -13.61
CA GLY A 62 -16.83 7.90 -14.85
C GLY A 62 -15.65 8.45 -15.66
N LEU A 63 -14.47 8.63 -15.06
CA LEU A 63 -13.25 9.04 -15.76
C LEU A 63 -12.57 7.88 -16.51
N LEU A 64 -12.93 6.63 -16.21
CA LEU A 64 -12.34 5.46 -16.83
C LEU A 64 -12.99 5.17 -18.19
N PRO A 65 -12.19 4.75 -19.20
CA PRO A 65 -12.74 4.27 -20.48
C PRO A 65 -13.80 3.18 -20.27
N PRO A 66 -14.85 3.09 -21.12
CA PRO A 66 -15.90 2.09 -20.98
C PRO A 66 -15.36 0.65 -20.86
N VAL A 67 -14.33 0.29 -21.62
CA VAL A 67 -13.68 -1.03 -21.57
C VAL A 67 -13.10 -1.36 -20.19
N ALA A 68 -12.61 -0.35 -19.45
CA ALA A 68 -12.10 -0.56 -18.11
C ALA A 68 -13.24 -0.87 -17.12
N ARG A 69 -14.44 -0.32 -17.36
CA ARG A 69 -15.64 -0.48 -16.51
C ARG A 69 -16.48 -1.71 -16.82
N GLU A 70 -16.28 -2.36 -17.96
CA GLU A 70 -17.04 -3.54 -18.39
C GLU A 70 -16.90 -4.74 -17.44
N HIS A 71 -15.84 -4.76 -16.64
CA HIS A 71 -15.45 -5.88 -15.79
C HIS A 71 -15.32 -5.48 -14.31
N THR A 72 -16.11 -4.52 -13.83
CA THR A 72 -16.11 -4.07 -12.44
C THR A 72 -16.34 -5.19 -11.42
N GLN A 73 -17.11 -6.21 -11.79
CA GLN A 73 -17.42 -7.38 -10.97
C GLN A 73 -16.17 -8.20 -10.58
N ILE A 74 -15.11 -8.19 -11.40
CA ILE A 74 -13.87 -8.93 -11.12
C ILE A 74 -12.77 -8.04 -10.52
N TRP A 75 -13.02 -6.75 -10.29
CA TRP A 75 -12.00 -5.87 -9.69
C TRP A 75 -11.64 -6.26 -8.25
N ARG A 76 -12.46 -7.07 -7.59
CA ARG A 76 -12.16 -7.65 -6.29
C ARG A 76 -11.70 -9.11 -6.37
N ALA A 77 -11.45 -9.65 -7.57
CA ALA A 77 -10.95 -11.01 -7.72
C ALA A 77 -9.49 -11.08 -7.27
N ARG A 78 -9.19 -11.98 -6.34
CA ARG A 78 -7.82 -12.25 -5.88
C ARG A 78 -7.19 -13.31 -6.78
N VAL A 79 -6.55 -12.86 -7.86
CA VAL A 79 -6.05 -13.70 -8.96
C VAL A 79 -4.71 -13.20 -9.51
N PRO A 80 -3.94 -14.04 -10.24
CA PRO A 80 -2.76 -13.60 -10.95
C PRO A 80 -3.10 -12.71 -12.15
N LEU A 81 -2.42 -11.58 -12.28
CA LEU A 81 -2.35 -10.78 -13.50
C LEU A 81 -1.22 -11.34 -14.36
N ILE A 82 -1.53 -11.61 -15.63
CA ILE A 82 -0.62 -12.31 -16.55
C ILE A 82 -0.33 -11.42 -17.75
N CYS A 83 0.95 -11.20 -18.03
CA CYS A 83 1.42 -10.47 -19.21
C CYS A 83 2.65 -11.17 -19.78
N PHE A 84 2.41 -12.10 -20.71
CA PHE A 84 3.44 -12.98 -21.29
C PHE A 84 4.22 -13.74 -20.22
N ASP A 85 5.47 -13.33 -19.96
CA ASP A 85 6.40 -13.92 -18.99
C ASP A 85 6.19 -13.44 -17.56
N VAL A 86 5.43 -12.35 -17.39
CA VAL A 86 5.20 -11.73 -16.09
C VAL A 86 3.90 -12.24 -15.50
N VAL A 87 3.99 -12.77 -14.29
CA VAL A 87 2.84 -13.17 -13.47
C VAL A 87 2.94 -12.50 -12.11
N GLU A 88 1.94 -11.69 -11.77
CA GLU A 88 1.87 -10.95 -10.50
C GLU A 88 0.53 -11.18 -9.82
N HIS A 89 0.53 -11.58 -8.55
CA HIS A 89 -0.72 -11.77 -7.82
C HIS A 89 -1.36 -10.43 -7.44
N TYR A 90 -2.65 -10.29 -7.74
CA TYR A 90 -3.44 -9.15 -7.35
C TYR A 90 -4.20 -9.42 -6.05
N PHE A 91 -4.06 -8.50 -5.08
CA PHE A 91 -4.58 -8.63 -3.71
C PHE A 91 -5.55 -7.48 -3.36
N PRO A 92 -6.77 -7.48 -3.91
CA PRO A 92 -7.75 -6.41 -3.68
C PRO A 92 -8.28 -6.40 -2.24
N ASP A 93 -8.15 -7.52 -1.51
CA ASP A 93 -8.51 -7.65 -0.10
C ASP A 93 -7.73 -6.70 0.82
N ARG A 94 -6.65 -6.08 0.33
CA ARG A 94 -5.85 -5.08 1.07
C ARG A 94 -6.34 -3.64 0.92
N VAL A 95 -7.25 -3.41 -0.01
CA VAL A 95 -7.76 -2.06 -0.36
C VAL A 95 -9.28 -2.04 -0.45
N LEU A 96 -9.96 -2.86 0.35
CA LEU A 96 -11.43 -2.99 0.36
C LEU A 96 -12.15 -1.66 0.61
N ARG A 97 -11.52 -0.74 1.36
CA ARG A 97 -12.01 0.64 1.54
C ARG A 97 -12.22 1.38 0.22
N GLN A 98 -11.38 1.14 -0.78
CA GLN A 98 -11.53 1.76 -2.11
C GLN A 98 -12.78 1.24 -2.83
N PHE A 99 -13.24 0.03 -2.50
CA PHE A 99 -14.47 -0.56 -3.05
C PHE A 99 -15.72 -0.26 -2.21
N GLY A 100 -15.62 0.64 -1.21
CA GLY A 100 -16.74 0.95 -0.31
C GLY A 100 -17.06 -0.16 0.69
N LEU A 101 -16.09 -1.05 0.95
CA LEU A 101 -16.22 -2.16 1.88
C LEU A 101 -15.39 -1.90 3.13
N GLN A 102 -15.82 -2.47 4.26
CA GLN A 102 -15.03 -2.45 5.48
C GLN A 102 -13.72 -3.21 5.27
N GLN A 103 -12.60 -2.61 5.67
CA GLN A 103 -11.30 -3.27 5.61
C GLN A 103 -11.17 -4.29 6.75
N VAL A 104 -11.04 -5.56 6.37
CA VAL A 104 -10.70 -6.67 7.27
C VAL A 104 -9.23 -7.04 7.16
N THR A 105 -8.72 -7.85 8.08
CA THR A 105 -7.36 -8.39 8.01
C THR A 105 -7.19 -9.17 6.70
N PRO A 106 -6.29 -8.73 5.80
CA PRO A 106 -6.12 -9.37 4.52
C PRO A 106 -5.46 -10.73 4.68
N GLY A 107 -5.69 -11.62 3.71
CA GLY A 107 -5.00 -12.91 3.69
C GLY A 107 -3.49 -12.76 3.44
N PRO A 108 -2.73 -13.86 3.56
CA PRO A 108 -1.31 -13.88 3.25
C PRO A 108 -1.00 -13.30 1.87
N CYS A 109 0.04 -12.47 1.74
CA CYS A 109 0.51 -11.97 0.46
C CYS A 109 1.78 -12.74 0.12
N ASP A 110 1.66 -13.79 -0.70
CA ASP A 110 2.81 -14.51 -1.22
C ASP A 110 3.03 -14.11 -2.68
N THR A 111 4.08 -13.33 -2.92
CA THR A 111 4.57 -13.04 -4.26
C THR A 111 5.71 -14.00 -4.56
N SER A 112 5.51 -14.88 -5.55
CA SER A 112 6.50 -15.90 -5.90
C SER A 112 7.78 -15.26 -6.41
N VAL A 113 8.85 -15.34 -5.60
CA VAL A 113 10.20 -14.90 -5.97
C VAL A 113 10.70 -15.61 -7.23
N ASP A 114 10.26 -16.85 -7.47
CA ASP A 114 10.66 -17.60 -8.65
C ASP A 114 9.96 -17.10 -9.92
N LEU A 115 8.72 -16.60 -9.84
CA LEU A 115 8.09 -15.90 -10.97
C LEU A 115 8.84 -14.63 -11.32
N HIS A 116 9.33 -13.89 -10.32
CA HIS A 116 10.09 -12.65 -10.53
C HIS A 116 11.47 -12.86 -11.16
N LYS A 117 11.99 -14.10 -11.15
CA LYS A 117 13.25 -14.45 -11.85
C LYS A 117 13.04 -14.78 -13.32
N ILE A 118 11.79 -14.95 -13.76
CA ILE A 118 11.49 -15.25 -15.16
C ILE A 118 11.63 -13.96 -15.97
N ASP A 119 12.56 -13.97 -16.92
CA ASP A 119 12.66 -12.93 -17.94
C ASP A 119 12.56 -13.53 -19.35
N ARG A 120 12.47 -12.65 -20.36
CA ARG A 120 12.40 -13.03 -21.78
C ARG A 120 13.74 -13.41 -22.41
N ARG A 121 14.87 -13.32 -21.69
CA ARG A 121 16.19 -13.44 -22.31
C ARG A 121 16.41 -14.87 -22.80
N GLY A 122 16.64 -15.03 -24.10
CA GLY A 122 16.85 -16.35 -24.72
C GLY A 122 15.60 -17.21 -24.84
N LYS A 123 14.40 -16.68 -24.55
CA LYS A 123 13.13 -17.42 -24.49
C LYS A 123 12.15 -17.02 -25.60
N HIS A 124 12.66 -16.86 -26.82
CA HIS A 124 11.86 -16.41 -27.97
C HIS A 124 10.84 -17.46 -28.46
N THR A 125 11.03 -18.73 -28.11
CA THR A 125 10.17 -19.86 -28.49
C THR A 125 9.45 -20.48 -27.28
N GLU A 126 9.53 -19.84 -26.11
CA GLU A 126 8.88 -20.35 -24.90
C GLU A 126 7.36 -20.27 -25.07
N ASP A 127 6.68 -21.38 -24.81
CA ASP A 127 5.22 -21.41 -24.74
C ASP A 127 4.78 -20.91 -23.35
N TRP A 128 4.55 -19.60 -23.26
CA TRP A 128 4.06 -18.96 -22.03
C TRP A 128 2.68 -19.49 -21.60
N GLY A 129 1.85 -19.93 -22.54
CA GLY A 129 0.55 -20.53 -22.25
C GLY A 129 0.69 -21.84 -21.48
N MET A 130 1.58 -22.72 -21.94
CA MET A 130 1.90 -23.96 -21.24
C MET A 130 2.67 -23.68 -19.94
N ARG A 131 3.65 -22.77 -19.97
CA ARG A 131 4.51 -22.43 -18.81
C ARG A 131 3.74 -21.85 -17.63
N HIS A 132 2.66 -21.11 -17.91
CA HIS A 132 1.82 -20.44 -16.91
C HIS A 132 0.40 -21.02 -16.83
N ILE A 133 0.19 -22.25 -17.32
CA ILE A 133 -1.14 -22.87 -17.39
C ILE A 133 -1.88 -22.84 -16.06
N GLN A 134 -1.19 -23.07 -14.94
CA GLN A 134 -1.80 -23.02 -13.61
C GLN A 134 -2.38 -21.63 -13.25
N TYR A 135 -1.70 -20.55 -13.66
CA TYR A 135 -2.14 -19.19 -13.42
C TYR A 135 -3.25 -18.78 -14.39
N ILE A 136 -3.17 -19.25 -15.64
CA ILE A 136 -4.22 -19.06 -16.64
C ILE A 136 -5.51 -19.73 -16.16
N THR A 137 -5.46 -20.97 -15.70
CA THR A 137 -6.61 -21.67 -15.12
C THR A 137 -7.20 -20.90 -13.94
N MET A 138 -6.36 -20.35 -13.04
CA MET A 138 -6.82 -19.54 -11.92
C MET A 138 -7.45 -18.22 -12.36
N TRP A 139 -6.91 -17.58 -13.41
CA TRP A 139 -7.50 -16.38 -14.00
C TRP A 139 -8.83 -16.67 -14.70
N ASP A 140 -8.96 -17.81 -15.38
CA ASP A 140 -10.20 -18.22 -16.02
C ASP A 140 -11.31 -18.45 -14.99
N ASP A 141 -10.96 -18.98 -13.81
CA ASP A 141 -11.88 -19.18 -12.68
C ASP A 141 -12.00 -17.95 -11.75
N ARG A 142 -11.55 -16.77 -12.18
CA ARG A 142 -11.50 -15.54 -11.35
C ARG A 142 -12.81 -15.16 -10.66
N ALA A 143 -13.96 -15.53 -11.21
CA ALA A 143 -15.27 -15.28 -10.62
C ALA A 143 -15.45 -15.99 -9.27
N ALA A 144 -14.81 -17.15 -9.06
CA ALA A 144 -14.84 -17.89 -7.81
C ALA A 144 -13.96 -17.25 -6.72
N TYR A 145 -13.06 -16.34 -7.09
CA TYR A 145 -12.08 -15.71 -6.20
C TYR A 145 -12.39 -14.24 -5.89
N ILE A 146 -13.64 -13.81 -6.09
CA ILE A 146 -14.08 -12.46 -5.72
C ILE A 146 -14.04 -12.32 -4.19
N VAL A 147 -13.30 -11.33 -3.71
CA VAL A 147 -13.22 -11.03 -2.28
C VAL A 147 -14.45 -10.26 -1.86
N ASP A 148 -15.30 -10.90 -1.05
CA ASP A 148 -16.45 -10.26 -0.42
C ASP A 148 -16.13 -9.47 0.85
N GLY A 149 -17.04 -8.59 1.24
CA GLY A 149 -16.89 -7.74 2.40
C GLY A 149 -18.20 -7.08 2.79
N ILE A 150 -18.21 -6.46 3.97
CA ILE A 150 -19.37 -5.76 4.51
C ILE A 150 -19.40 -4.36 3.87
N PRO A 151 -20.48 -3.97 3.16
CA PRO A 151 -20.63 -2.61 2.66
C PRO A 151 -20.56 -1.59 3.78
N SER A 152 -19.83 -0.50 3.56
CA SER A 152 -19.67 0.55 4.56
C SER A 152 -19.84 1.92 3.90
N LEU A 153 -20.79 2.71 4.40
CA LEU A 153 -21.06 4.07 3.92
C LEU A 153 -19.85 5.00 4.14
N VAL A 154 -19.04 4.70 5.15
CA VAL A 154 -17.77 5.38 5.45
C VAL A 154 -16.64 4.37 5.28
N PRO A 155 -15.51 4.69 4.64
CA PRO A 155 -14.40 3.74 4.50
C PRO A 155 -13.77 3.49 5.87
N THR A 156 -14.16 2.39 6.51
CA THR A 156 -13.72 2.02 7.87
C THR A 156 -12.88 0.75 7.84
N ALA A 157 -12.11 0.55 8.90
CA ALA A 157 -11.38 -0.68 9.15
C ALA A 157 -11.96 -1.40 10.37
N SER A 158 -11.89 -2.72 10.41
CA SER A 158 -12.24 -3.49 11.61
C SER A 158 -11.19 -3.27 12.71
N VAL A 159 -11.58 -3.53 13.96
CA VAL A 159 -10.66 -3.49 15.11
C VAL A 159 -9.51 -4.49 14.91
N ASP A 160 -9.83 -5.71 14.46
CA ASP A 160 -8.83 -6.74 14.18
C ASP A 160 -7.84 -6.33 13.10
N TYR A 161 -8.33 -5.65 12.05
CA TYR A 161 -7.45 -5.08 11.03
C TYR A 161 -6.50 -4.06 11.62
N MET A 162 -6.98 -3.12 12.45
CA MET A 162 -6.11 -2.10 13.03
C MET A 162 -5.07 -2.71 13.96
N THR A 163 -5.47 -3.70 14.78
CA THR A 163 -4.54 -4.46 15.63
C THR A 163 -3.46 -5.14 14.80
N TRP A 164 -3.84 -5.87 13.74
CA TRP A 164 -2.90 -6.49 12.81
C TRP A 164 -2.03 -5.46 12.09
N TYR A 165 -2.62 -4.36 11.63
CA TYR A 165 -1.93 -3.30 10.90
C TYR A 165 -0.85 -2.68 11.77
N TYR A 166 -1.13 -2.38 13.04
CA TYR A 166 -0.13 -1.83 13.95
C TYR A 166 1.00 -2.82 14.27
N THR A 167 0.76 -4.13 14.24
CA THR A 167 1.82 -5.12 14.51
C THR A 167 2.78 -5.29 13.33
N ILE A 168 2.32 -5.06 12.10
CA ILE A 168 3.15 -5.24 10.89
C ILE A 168 3.70 -3.94 10.32
N THR A 169 3.10 -2.78 10.65
CA THR A 169 3.46 -1.50 10.03
C THR A 169 4.76 -0.97 10.58
N ARG A 170 5.65 -0.55 9.68
CA ARG A 170 6.83 0.22 10.02
C ARG A 170 6.52 1.70 9.84
N VAL A 171 6.78 2.50 10.88
CA VAL A 171 6.52 3.94 10.89
C VAL A 171 7.41 4.69 9.88
N PHE A 172 8.60 4.15 9.57
CA PHE A 172 9.54 4.77 8.65
C PHE A 172 10.02 3.77 7.59
N ILE A 173 10.01 4.19 6.34
CA ILE A 173 10.54 3.49 5.17
C ILE A 173 12.03 3.81 5.01
N SER A 174 12.46 4.99 5.43
CA SER A 174 13.88 5.34 5.47
C SER A 174 14.62 4.34 6.37
N PRO A 175 15.70 3.67 5.88
CA PRO A 175 16.58 2.95 6.78
C PRO A 175 17.10 3.95 7.81
N SER A 176 17.35 3.51 9.03
CA SER A 176 18.04 4.29 10.06
C SER A 176 19.46 4.66 9.56
N PHE A 177 19.56 5.70 8.72
CA PHE A 177 20.81 6.08 8.08
C PHE A 177 21.61 6.99 8.99
N ARG A 178 22.91 6.66 9.12
CA ARG A 178 23.92 7.61 9.58
C ARG A 178 23.96 8.80 8.63
N LEU A 179 24.16 9.99 9.20
CA LEU A 179 24.23 11.28 8.51
C LEU A 179 25.09 11.22 7.24
N PRO A 180 24.58 11.63 6.07
CA PRO A 180 25.43 12.01 4.96
C PRO A 180 26.13 13.32 5.30
N THR A 181 27.45 13.33 5.19
CA THR A 181 28.27 14.54 5.21
C THR A 181 27.93 15.35 3.96
N ASP A 182 27.00 16.29 4.08
CA ASP A 182 27.28 17.73 3.99
C ASP A 182 26.16 18.55 3.32
N HIS A 183 25.25 18.01 2.50
CA HIS A 183 24.31 18.89 1.75
C HIS A 183 22.83 18.47 1.76
N TYR A 184 22.42 17.51 2.59
CA TYR A 184 21.01 17.22 2.85
C TYR A 184 20.85 16.76 4.31
N GLN A 185 20.12 17.51 5.12
CA GLN A 185 19.69 17.06 6.45
C GLN A 185 18.21 16.67 6.37
N PRO A 186 17.90 15.36 6.35
CA PRO A 186 16.51 14.90 6.43
C PRO A 186 15.90 15.28 7.78
N SER A 187 14.69 15.84 7.77
CA SER A 187 13.91 16.08 9.01
C SER A 187 13.58 14.78 9.75
N SER A 188 13.58 13.65 9.04
CA SER A 188 13.36 12.31 9.60
C SER A 188 14.40 11.90 10.64
N VAL A 189 15.59 12.51 10.67
CA VAL A 189 16.59 12.22 11.72
C VAL A 189 16.09 12.62 13.10
N ALA A 190 15.49 13.80 13.23
CA ALA A 190 14.95 14.26 14.51
C ALA A 190 13.73 13.42 14.94
N LEU A 191 12.82 13.13 13.99
CA LEU A 191 11.64 12.29 14.25
C LEU A 191 12.02 10.85 14.62
N HIS A 192 13.00 10.26 13.94
CA HIS A 192 13.46 8.90 14.20
C HIS A 192 14.13 8.79 15.57
N MET A 193 14.91 9.81 15.97
CA MET A 193 15.53 9.87 17.29
C MET A 193 14.49 10.00 18.40
N THR A 194 13.47 10.83 18.22
CA THR A 194 12.38 10.97 19.21
C THR A 194 11.50 9.72 19.28
N THR A 195 11.12 9.12 18.15
CA THR A 195 10.37 7.86 18.13
C THR A 195 11.15 6.72 18.78
N ARG A 196 12.47 6.63 18.54
CA ARG A 196 13.32 5.62 19.19
C ARG A 196 13.41 5.85 20.70
N ALA A 197 13.54 7.10 21.14
CA ALA A 197 13.55 7.45 22.55
C ALA A 197 12.21 7.12 23.23
N LEU A 198 11.09 7.47 22.61
CA LEU A 198 9.75 7.17 23.12
C LEU A 198 9.49 5.66 23.19
N ARG A 199 9.87 4.91 22.15
CA ARG A 199 9.77 3.44 22.16
C ARG A 199 10.64 2.83 23.25
N SER A 200 11.87 3.31 23.44
CA SER A 200 12.72 2.86 24.54
C SER A 200 12.15 3.19 25.93
N ILE A 201 11.46 4.32 26.09
CA ILE A 201 10.78 4.68 27.34
C ILE A 201 9.58 3.76 27.57
N HIS A 202 8.79 3.51 26.51
CA HIS A 202 7.65 2.60 26.57
C HIS A 202 8.08 1.17 26.92
N ASP A 203 9.08 0.61 26.22
CA ASP A 203 9.60 -0.74 26.48
C ASP A 203 10.08 -0.88 27.93
N ARG A 204 10.78 0.15 28.47
CA ARG A 204 11.22 0.18 29.87
C ARG A 204 10.07 0.29 30.86
N ALA A 205 9.06 1.12 30.57
CA ALA A 205 7.90 1.28 31.45
C ALA A 205 7.07 -0.02 31.50
N THR A 206 6.96 -0.72 30.37
CA THR A 206 6.24 -1.99 30.26
C THR A 206 6.98 -3.09 31.04
N ALA A 207 8.31 -3.18 30.90
CA ALA A 207 9.12 -4.13 31.69
C ALA A 207 9.03 -3.91 33.21
N ILE A 208 9.01 -2.65 33.66
CA ILE A 208 8.84 -2.31 35.10
C ILE A 208 7.44 -2.73 35.60
N LEU A 209 6.41 -2.58 34.77
CA LEU A 209 5.05 -3.00 35.13
C LEU A 209 4.94 -4.52 35.20
N ASP A 210 5.55 -5.25 34.26
CA ASP A 210 5.58 -6.72 34.28
C ASP A 210 6.34 -7.25 35.50
N GLU A 211 7.50 -6.66 35.84
CA GLU A 211 8.25 -7.00 37.06
C GLU A 211 7.44 -6.71 38.35
N ALA A 212 6.68 -5.61 38.39
CA ALA A 212 5.85 -5.28 39.55
C ALA A 212 4.67 -6.25 39.74
N VAL A 213 4.10 -6.76 38.64
CA VAL A 213 3.03 -7.76 38.65
C VAL A 213 3.56 -9.13 39.12
N ASP A 214 4.77 -9.52 38.68
CA ASP A 214 5.41 -10.77 39.11
C ASP A 214 5.80 -10.76 40.61
N VAL A 215 6.20 -9.60 41.15
CA VAL A 215 6.53 -9.45 42.58
C VAL A 215 5.27 -9.54 43.46
N GLN A 216 4.10 -9.13 42.97
CA GLN A 216 2.83 -9.27 43.71
C GLN A 216 2.24 -10.69 43.64
N GLY A 217 2.59 -11.50 42.64
CA GLY A 217 2.17 -12.91 42.53
C GLY A 217 2.91 -13.89 43.43
N TYR A 218 3.95 -13.45 44.15
CA TYR A 218 4.78 -14.30 45.02
C TYR A 218 4.41 -14.23 46.51
N HIS A 219 3.32 -13.52 46.85
CA HIS A 219 2.90 -13.24 48.23
C HIS A 219 1.54 -13.82 48.64
N ASP A 220 0.98 -14.76 47.88
CA ASP A 220 -0.20 -15.56 48.29
C ASP A 220 0.17 -17.01 48.65
#